data_AF-A0A098GDT1-F1
#
_entry.id   AF-A0A098GDT1-F1
#
_cell.length_a   1.000
_cell.length_b   1.000
_cell.length_c   1.000
_cell.angle_alpha   90.00
_cell.angle_beta   90.00
_cell.angle_gamma   90.00
#
_symmetry.space_group_name_H-M   'P 1'
#
loop_
_entity.id
_entity.type
_entity.pdbx_description
1 polymer ?
#
loop_
_entity_poly.entity_id
_entity_poly.type
_entity_poly.pdbx_seq_one_letter_code
_entity_poly.pdbx_strand_id
1 'polypeptide(L)'
;MILIEHYEAAVARGDIADDPAQRQILLSMQRLVDDLARPKSWLPWRKEKIKGIYLHGPVGVGKTYLMDLFYQYASEQQKARFHFHHFMQQIDSQLRLRQGQKDPLRHIAADIGKSIRLLCFDEFLVHDVAYAMILAEFLKALLSNGVILVVTANTRPEDLYLNGVQRKRFLPAIKLIQNRCEVISLSHQRDYRLGREPLIETYLCPLNEKNDAILAAQFEQLAKIVQENGVLQIQNRGIPFIKCGKQEIWFDFKVICNLPRSNLDYLEIAERFDTVFVSGIPQLGEKDTVFALLLIHLVDVLYDRGIRLIISAAVPLDSLYVQGEVKEEFKRTLSRLQEMQAVDYLRRHPWRHEHDLTSLL
;
A
#
# COMPACT_ATOMS: atom_id res chain seq x y z
N MET A 1 13.21 26.68 -8.72
CA MET A 1 13.04 25.53 -7.79
C MET A 1 12.29 24.48 -8.58
N ILE A 2 12.99 23.49 -9.13
CA ILE A 2 12.41 22.58 -10.14
C ILE A 2 11.07 21.97 -9.70
N LEU A 3 10.92 21.62 -8.42
CA LEU A 3 9.68 21.05 -7.91
C LEU A 3 8.51 22.04 -7.90
N ILE A 4 8.73 23.31 -7.53
CA ILE A 4 7.65 24.31 -7.50
C ILE A 4 7.19 24.65 -8.92
N GLU A 5 8.10 24.67 -9.89
CA GLU A 5 7.79 24.98 -11.29
C GLU A 5 6.88 23.89 -11.89
N HIS A 6 7.17 22.62 -11.63
CA HIS A 6 6.32 21.52 -12.07
C HIS A 6 4.97 21.47 -11.34
N TYR A 7 4.95 21.82 -10.05
CA TYR A 7 3.72 21.96 -9.29
C TYR A 7 2.82 23.07 -9.86
N GLU A 8 3.38 24.26 -10.10
CA GLU A 8 2.65 25.40 -10.67
C GLU A 8 2.15 25.10 -12.08
N ALA A 9 2.93 24.39 -12.88
CA ALA A 9 2.47 23.94 -14.19
C ALA A 9 1.29 22.96 -14.10
N ALA A 10 1.28 22.05 -13.11
CA ALA A 10 0.16 21.14 -12.87
C ALA A 10 -1.10 21.87 -12.38
N VAL A 11 -0.94 22.87 -11.50
CA VAL A 11 -2.04 23.77 -11.09
C VAL A 11 -2.60 24.53 -12.29
N ALA A 12 -1.74 25.12 -13.13
CA ALA A 12 -2.14 25.90 -14.30
C ALA A 12 -2.89 25.07 -15.35
N ARG A 13 -2.56 23.77 -15.47
CA ARG A 13 -3.29 22.82 -16.33
C ARG A 13 -4.61 22.32 -15.73
N GLY A 14 -4.83 22.54 -14.42
CA GLY A 14 -5.99 22.01 -13.71
C GLY A 14 -5.87 20.54 -13.31
N ASP A 15 -4.65 19.96 -13.36
CA ASP A 15 -4.40 18.57 -12.95
C ASP A 15 -4.54 18.40 -11.43
N ILE A 16 -4.25 19.47 -10.67
CA ILE A 16 -4.31 19.51 -9.21
C ILE A 16 -4.88 20.85 -8.71
N ALA A 17 -5.41 20.85 -7.49
CA ALA A 17 -5.77 22.07 -6.78
C ALA A 17 -4.53 22.68 -6.09
N ASP A 18 -4.43 24.01 -6.10
CA ASP A 18 -3.35 24.72 -5.41
C ASP A 18 -3.53 24.68 -3.89
N ASP A 19 -2.54 24.16 -3.18
CA ASP A 19 -2.52 24.04 -1.73
C ASP A 19 -1.27 24.71 -1.13
N PRO A 20 -1.43 25.79 -0.34
CA PRO A 20 -0.31 26.46 0.33
C PRO A 20 0.51 25.54 1.24
N ALA A 21 -0.10 24.53 1.89
CA ALA A 21 0.61 23.58 2.72
C ALA A 21 1.50 22.65 1.89
N GLN A 22 1.03 22.22 0.72
CA GLN A 22 1.84 21.46 -0.23
C GLN A 22 3.02 22.29 -0.73
N ARG A 23 2.82 23.58 -1.05
CA ARG A 23 3.91 24.49 -1.44
C ARG A 23 5.00 24.60 -0.39
N GLN A 24 4.65 24.66 0.89
CA GLN A 24 5.64 24.68 1.98
C GLN A 24 6.45 23.39 2.04
N ILE A 25 5.80 22.23 1.84
CA ILE A 25 6.49 20.92 1.82
C ILE A 25 7.44 20.83 0.64
N LEU A 26 7.06 21.38 -0.52
CA LEU A 26 7.92 21.43 -1.70
C LEU A 26 9.21 22.20 -1.45
N LEU A 27 9.24 23.19 -0.54
CA LEU A 27 10.47 23.86 -0.15
C LEU A 27 11.43 22.91 0.59
N SER A 28 10.91 22.11 1.54
CA SER A 28 11.72 21.10 2.24
C SER A 28 12.17 19.98 1.29
N MET A 29 11.32 19.56 0.36
CA MET A 29 11.68 18.59 -0.69
C MET A 29 12.75 19.16 -1.64
N GLN A 30 12.64 20.43 -2.03
CA GLN A 30 13.63 21.09 -2.87
C GLN A 30 14.98 21.21 -2.15
N ARG A 31 14.99 21.57 -0.87
CA ARG A 31 16.22 21.53 -0.04
C ARG A 31 16.88 20.16 -0.14
N LEU A 32 16.11 19.08 -0.02
CA LEU A 32 16.66 17.72 -0.10
C LEU A 32 17.19 17.40 -1.50
N VAL A 33 16.52 17.82 -2.58
CA VAL A 33 17.03 17.70 -3.95
C VAL A 33 18.37 18.41 -4.09
N ASP A 34 18.47 19.65 -3.59
CA ASP A 34 19.69 20.44 -3.67
C ASP A 34 20.83 19.82 -2.85
N ASP A 35 20.53 19.31 -1.65
CA ASP A 35 21.49 18.61 -0.78
C ASP A 35 22.01 17.31 -1.43
N LEU A 36 21.16 16.58 -2.14
CA LEU A 36 21.53 15.35 -2.86
C LEU A 36 22.46 15.63 -4.04
N ALA A 37 22.23 16.75 -4.74
CA ALA A 37 23.01 17.21 -5.88
C ALA A 37 24.42 17.71 -5.51
N ARG A 38 24.66 18.07 -4.23
CA ARG A 38 25.98 18.50 -3.77
C ARG A 38 27.02 17.38 -3.96
N PRO A 39 28.21 17.68 -4.50
CA PRO A 39 29.28 16.70 -4.62
C PRO A 39 29.69 16.21 -3.22
N LYS A 40 30.01 14.92 -3.11
CA LYS A 40 30.48 14.32 -1.85
C LYS A 40 31.74 15.08 -1.39
N SER A 41 31.67 15.71 -0.22
CA SER A 41 32.83 16.41 0.34
C SER A 41 33.98 15.43 0.58
N TRP A 42 35.18 15.79 0.10
CA TRP A 42 36.39 15.00 0.26
C TRP A 42 37.01 15.12 1.67
N LEU A 43 36.56 16.08 2.51
CA LEU A 43 37.02 16.20 3.89
C LEU A 43 36.20 15.27 4.82
N PRO A 44 36.82 14.24 5.43
CA PRO A 44 36.10 13.22 6.19
C PRO A 44 35.44 13.73 7.48
N TRP A 45 35.90 14.86 8.03
CA TRP A 45 35.36 15.46 9.26
C TRP A 45 34.14 16.37 9.06
N ARG A 46 33.76 16.68 7.80
CA ARG A 46 32.64 17.58 7.47
C ARG A 46 31.55 16.88 6.65
N LYS A 47 31.29 15.59 6.94
CA LYS A 47 30.11 14.88 6.43
C LYS A 47 28.85 15.46 7.09
N GLU A 48 28.30 16.53 6.52
CA GLU A 48 26.96 16.98 6.87
C GLU A 48 25.98 15.83 6.61
N LYS A 49 25.24 15.45 7.66
CA LYS A 49 24.24 14.39 7.56
C LYS A 49 23.01 14.99 6.90
N ILE A 50 22.85 14.73 5.60
CA ILE A 50 21.64 15.07 4.85
C ILE A 50 20.45 14.44 5.58
N LYS A 51 19.51 15.28 6.02
CA LYS A 51 18.26 14.83 6.64
C LYS A 51 17.25 14.48 5.56
N GLY A 52 16.70 13.28 5.67
CA GLY A 52 15.56 12.82 4.89
C GLY A 52 14.27 13.55 5.24
N ILE A 53 13.14 13.08 4.72
CA ILE A 53 11.82 13.65 4.97
C ILE A 53 10.87 12.54 5.43
N TYR A 54 10.10 12.81 6.48
CA TYR A 54 8.97 11.99 6.90
C TYR A 54 7.72 12.84 6.81
N LEU A 55 6.96 12.64 5.73
CA LEU A 55 5.73 13.35 5.43
C LEU A 55 4.55 12.54 5.97
N HIS A 56 3.82 13.10 6.93
CA HIS A 56 2.64 12.45 7.49
C HIS A 56 1.38 13.31 7.38
N GLY A 57 0.24 12.65 7.30
CA GLY A 57 -1.06 13.31 7.19
C GLY A 57 -2.17 12.34 6.84
N PRO A 58 -3.45 12.70 6.96
CA PRO A 58 -4.57 11.85 6.55
C PRO A 58 -4.52 11.53 5.04
N VAL A 59 -5.31 10.58 4.56
CA VAL A 59 -5.32 10.26 3.13
C VAL A 59 -6.11 11.27 2.31
N GLY A 60 -5.70 11.41 1.04
CA GLY A 60 -6.28 12.35 0.11
C GLY A 60 -5.72 13.76 0.20
N VAL A 61 -4.75 14.01 1.09
CA VAL A 61 -4.06 15.32 1.17
C VAL A 61 -2.95 15.49 0.12
N GLY A 62 -2.73 14.49 -0.76
CA GLY A 62 -1.75 14.57 -1.84
C GLY A 62 -0.31 14.16 -1.48
N LYS A 63 -0.09 13.39 -0.40
CA LYS A 63 1.26 12.91 -0.03
C LYS A 63 1.93 12.11 -1.15
N THR A 64 1.19 11.19 -1.78
CA THR A 64 1.67 10.36 -2.89
C THR A 64 2.05 11.22 -4.09
N TYR A 65 1.21 12.20 -4.45
CA TYR A 65 1.53 13.15 -5.52
C TYR A 65 2.82 13.94 -5.23
N LEU A 66 3.01 14.44 -4.00
CA LEU A 66 4.24 15.11 -3.61
C LEU A 66 5.46 14.18 -3.68
N MET A 67 5.29 12.91 -3.29
CA MET A 67 6.32 11.87 -3.43
C MET A 67 6.63 11.59 -4.91
N ASP A 68 5.61 11.51 -5.78
CA ASP A 68 5.78 11.31 -7.23
C ASP A 68 6.61 12.44 -7.83
N LEU A 69 6.23 13.69 -7.51
CA LEU A 69 6.91 14.89 -7.99
C LEU A 69 8.37 14.92 -7.52
N PHE A 70 8.61 14.68 -6.23
CA PHE A 70 9.96 14.60 -5.68
C PHE A 70 10.78 13.48 -6.34
N TYR A 71 10.23 12.27 -6.42
CA TYR A 71 10.95 11.12 -6.94
C TYR A 71 11.29 11.29 -8.43
N GLN A 72 10.37 11.83 -9.23
CA GLN A 72 10.58 12.06 -10.65
C GLN A 72 11.71 13.07 -10.90
N TYR A 73 11.72 14.18 -10.17
CA TYR A 73 12.62 15.31 -10.43
C TYR A 73 13.86 15.38 -9.53
N ALA A 74 14.01 14.48 -8.56
CA ALA A 74 15.27 14.32 -7.84
C ALA A 74 16.37 13.87 -8.81
N SER A 75 17.46 14.63 -8.91
CA SER A 75 18.58 14.35 -9.82
C SER A 75 19.43 13.13 -9.42
N GLU A 76 19.22 12.60 -8.21
CA GLU A 76 19.87 11.38 -7.71
C GLU A 76 19.54 10.18 -8.61
N GLN A 77 20.58 9.51 -9.12
CA GLN A 77 20.44 8.35 -9.99
C GLN A 77 20.34 7.06 -9.17
N GLN A 78 21.00 7.01 -8.00
CA GLN A 78 20.95 5.89 -7.06
C GLN A 78 19.72 6.03 -6.16
N LYS A 79 18.53 6.00 -6.76
CA LYS A 79 17.25 6.11 -6.05
C LYS A 79 16.36 4.90 -6.30
N ALA A 80 15.59 4.53 -5.30
CA ALA A 80 14.56 3.51 -5.41
C ALA A 80 13.34 3.92 -4.59
N ARG A 81 12.18 3.46 -5.02
CA ARG A 81 10.91 3.68 -4.34
C ARG A 81 10.17 2.36 -4.19
N PHE A 82 9.63 2.14 -2.99
CA PHE A 82 8.86 0.95 -2.66
C PHE A 82 7.66 1.30 -1.79
N HIS A 83 6.64 0.47 -1.86
CA HIS A 83 5.73 0.32 -0.73
C HIS A 83 6.42 -0.35 0.43
N PHE A 84 6.16 0.15 1.64
CA PHE A 84 6.83 -0.38 2.81
C PHE A 84 6.60 -1.89 3.03
N HIS A 85 5.37 -2.37 2.85
CA HIS A 85 5.05 -3.78 3.08
C HIS A 85 5.79 -4.72 2.11
N HIS A 86 5.74 -4.41 0.81
CA HIS A 86 6.41 -5.21 -0.22
C HIS A 86 7.92 -5.21 -0.05
N PHE A 87 8.50 -4.05 0.28
CA PHE A 87 9.91 -3.99 0.63
C PHE A 87 10.26 -4.91 1.82
N MET A 88 9.45 -4.93 2.88
CA MET A 88 9.69 -5.82 4.02
C MET A 88 9.56 -7.32 3.67
N GLN A 89 8.66 -7.69 2.75
CA GLN A 89 8.56 -9.05 2.23
C GLN A 89 9.82 -9.47 1.45
N GLN A 90 10.38 -8.56 0.65
CA GLN A 90 11.64 -8.80 -0.06
C GLN A 90 12.81 -8.94 0.92
N ILE A 91 12.88 -8.12 1.98
CA ILE A 91 13.88 -8.26 3.05
C ILE A 91 13.76 -9.61 3.75
N ASP A 92 12.56 -10.04 4.10
CA ASP A 92 12.29 -11.35 4.72
C ASP A 92 12.74 -12.51 3.83
N SER A 93 12.51 -12.43 2.52
CA SER A 93 13.04 -13.39 1.55
C SER A 93 14.57 -13.40 1.50
N GLN A 94 15.22 -12.24 1.52
CA GLN A 94 16.68 -12.15 1.56
C GLN A 94 17.29 -12.68 2.87
N LEU A 95 16.56 -12.54 3.99
CA LEU A 95 16.96 -13.10 5.28
C LEU A 95 16.93 -14.63 5.28
N ARG A 96 15.90 -15.24 4.66
CA ARG A 96 15.83 -16.70 4.49
C ARG A 96 16.99 -17.24 3.67
N LEU A 97 17.37 -16.57 2.58
CA LEU A 97 18.50 -16.98 1.74
C LEU A 97 19.84 -16.90 2.47
N ARG A 98 19.97 -16.00 3.45
CA ARG A 98 21.16 -15.81 4.27
C ARG A 98 21.04 -16.47 5.65
N GLN A 99 20.14 -17.44 5.81
CA GLN A 99 19.96 -18.14 7.08
C GLN A 99 21.27 -18.82 7.53
N GLY A 100 21.63 -18.66 8.81
CA GLY A 100 22.87 -19.17 9.37
C GLY A 100 24.08 -18.25 9.21
N GLN A 101 23.98 -17.17 8.43
CA GLN A 101 25.00 -16.12 8.40
C GLN A 101 24.90 -15.23 9.65
N LYS A 102 26.04 -14.66 10.06
CA LYS A 102 26.10 -13.70 11.16
C LYS A 102 25.64 -12.32 10.67
N ASP A 103 24.76 -11.67 11.43
CA ASP A 103 24.21 -10.33 11.14
C ASP A 103 23.67 -10.14 9.70
N PRO A 104 22.79 -11.01 9.18
CA PRO A 104 22.38 -10.97 7.77
C PRO A 104 21.70 -9.65 7.37
N LEU A 105 20.98 -9.00 8.29
CA LEU A 105 20.39 -7.66 8.07
C LEU A 105 21.43 -6.59 7.72
N ARG A 106 22.63 -6.65 8.32
CA ARG A 106 23.69 -5.67 8.07
C ARG A 106 24.29 -5.86 6.68
N HIS A 107 24.45 -7.12 6.26
CA HIS A 107 24.90 -7.45 4.91
C HIS A 107 23.89 -6.98 3.87
N ILE A 108 22.60 -7.26 4.06
CA ILE A 108 21.53 -6.79 3.16
C ILE A 108 21.53 -5.26 3.08
N ALA A 109 21.62 -4.56 4.21
CA ALA A 109 21.66 -3.09 4.22
C ALA A 109 22.93 -2.51 3.57
N ALA A 110 24.07 -3.21 3.66
CA ALA A 110 25.30 -2.81 3.00
C ALA A 110 25.21 -2.99 1.47
N ASP A 111 24.59 -4.08 1.02
CA ASP A 111 24.34 -4.32 -0.41
C ASP A 111 23.37 -3.26 -0.97
N ILE A 112 22.28 -2.97 -0.26
CA ILE A 112 21.37 -1.85 -0.59
C ILE A 112 22.13 -0.52 -0.67
N GLY A 113 23.01 -0.23 0.29
CA GLY A 113 23.76 1.03 0.31
C GLY A 113 24.77 1.20 -0.82
N LYS A 114 25.14 0.13 -1.54
CA LYS A 114 26.01 0.22 -2.73
C LYS A 114 25.25 0.73 -3.95
N SER A 115 23.99 0.35 -4.10
CA SER A 115 23.16 0.66 -5.27
C SER A 115 22.17 1.80 -5.04
N ILE A 116 21.76 2.03 -3.78
CA ILE A 116 20.70 2.97 -3.41
C ILE A 116 21.24 3.99 -2.39
N ARG A 117 21.26 5.27 -2.78
CA ARG A 117 21.54 6.42 -1.91
C ARG A 117 20.27 7.09 -1.41
N LEU A 118 19.20 7.11 -2.20
CA LEU A 118 17.89 7.66 -1.85
C LEU A 118 16.83 6.56 -1.87
N LEU A 119 16.24 6.27 -0.71
CA LEU A 119 15.19 5.26 -0.56
C LEU A 119 13.88 5.93 -0.17
N CYS A 120 12.90 5.83 -1.07
CA CYS A 120 11.57 6.38 -0.87
C CYS A 120 10.61 5.26 -0.43
N PHE A 121 10.00 5.41 0.75
CA PHE A 121 8.92 4.54 1.19
C PHE A 121 7.58 5.25 1.03
N ASP A 122 6.71 4.64 0.22
CA ASP A 122 5.30 4.99 0.22
C ASP A 122 4.54 4.15 1.26
N GLU A 123 3.47 4.73 1.79
CA GLU A 123 2.55 4.06 2.73
C GLU A 123 3.24 3.36 3.90
N PHE A 124 4.14 4.06 4.59
CA PHE A 124 4.89 3.50 5.70
C PHE A 124 3.98 3.21 6.89
N LEU A 125 3.66 1.93 7.06
CA LEU A 125 2.76 1.43 8.09
C LEU A 125 3.32 0.15 8.73
N VAL A 126 3.36 0.12 10.06
CA VAL A 126 3.90 -1.00 10.83
C VAL A 126 2.81 -1.56 11.73
N HIS A 127 2.28 -2.73 11.37
CA HIS A 127 1.33 -3.50 12.18
C HIS A 127 1.84 -4.92 12.51
N ASP A 128 2.74 -5.46 11.70
CA ASP A 128 3.30 -6.79 11.88
C ASP A 128 4.41 -6.79 12.94
N VAL A 129 4.33 -7.72 13.90
CA VAL A 129 5.31 -7.87 14.97
C VAL A 129 6.70 -8.28 14.45
N ALA A 130 6.78 -9.17 13.48
CA ALA A 130 8.04 -9.62 12.90
C ALA A 130 8.78 -8.45 12.24
N TYR A 131 8.05 -7.63 11.46
CA TYR A 131 8.63 -6.44 10.82
C TYR A 131 9.06 -5.40 11.86
N ALA A 132 8.21 -5.15 12.86
CA ALA A 132 8.55 -4.22 13.94
C ALA A 132 9.84 -4.63 14.67
N MET A 133 10.08 -5.93 14.87
CA MET A 133 11.27 -6.40 15.58
C MET A 133 12.57 -6.17 14.81
N ILE A 134 12.58 -6.31 13.49
CA ILE A 134 13.80 -6.16 12.68
C ILE A 134 14.03 -4.72 12.19
N LEU A 135 12.98 -3.91 12.08
CA LEU A 135 13.03 -2.61 11.42
C LEU A 135 13.99 -1.62 12.09
N ALA A 136 14.09 -1.64 13.42
CA ALA A 136 15.00 -0.75 14.14
C ALA A 136 16.48 -0.98 13.76
N GLU A 137 16.91 -2.25 13.75
CA GLU A 137 18.26 -2.62 13.38
C GLU A 137 18.51 -2.39 11.89
N PHE A 138 17.52 -2.67 11.07
CA PHE A 138 17.61 -2.52 9.63
C PHE A 138 17.71 -1.04 9.20
N LEU A 139 16.83 -0.17 9.70
CA LEU A 139 16.93 1.28 9.46
C LEU A 139 18.27 1.83 9.94
N LYS A 140 18.74 1.40 11.11
CA LYS A 140 20.06 1.79 11.62
C LYS A 140 21.17 1.39 10.63
N ALA A 141 21.12 0.18 10.09
CA ALA A 141 22.10 -0.32 9.14
C ALA A 141 22.05 0.44 7.81
N LEU A 142 20.86 0.69 7.24
CA LEU A 142 20.69 1.51 6.03
C LEU A 142 21.27 2.92 6.21
N LEU A 143 20.88 3.59 7.29
CA LEU A 143 21.33 4.96 7.60
C LEU A 143 22.83 5.05 7.91
N SER A 144 23.45 3.94 8.32
CA SER A 144 24.90 3.86 8.54
C SER A 144 25.66 3.65 7.23
N ASN A 145 25.03 3.01 6.25
CA ASN A 145 25.55 2.86 4.89
C ASN A 145 25.27 4.08 3.99
N GLY A 146 24.75 5.18 4.55
CA GLY A 146 24.59 6.44 3.82
C GLY A 146 23.28 6.56 3.03
N VAL A 147 22.35 5.62 3.21
CA VAL A 147 21.00 5.70 2.63
C VAL A 147 20.23 6.85 3.28
N ILE A 148 19.57 7.66 2.45
CA ILE A 148 18.72 8.77 2.85
C ILE A 148 17.26 8.36 2.62
N LEU A 149 16.39 8.64 3.61
CA LEU A 149 15.00 8.21 3.58
C LEU A 149 14.07 9.36 3.19
N VAL A 150 13.12 9.07 2.31
CA VAL A 150 11.91 9.90 2.14
C VAL A 150 10.72 8.99 2.38
N VAL A 151 9.82 9.40 3.25
CA VAL A 151 8.75 8.52 3.74
C VAL A 151 7.43 9.27 3.67
N THR A 152 6.40 8.66 3.11
CA THR A 152 5.00 9.07 3.32
C THR A 152 4.32 8.12 4.31
N ALA A 153 3.49 8.65 5.19
CA ALA A 153 2.73 7.85 6.16
C ALA A 153 1.39 8.51 6.52
N ASN A 154 0.42 7.72 6.96
CA ASN A 154 -0.83 8.25 7.53
C ASN A 154 -0.70 8.56 9.03
N THR A 155 0.35 8.02 9.65
CA THR A 155 0.58 8.01 11.08
C THR A 155 1.81 8.85 11.41
N ARG A 156 1.80 9.54 12.55
CA ARG A 156 3.00 10.25 13.01
C ARG A 156 4.07 9.25 13.46
N PRO A 157 5.36 9.60 13.44
CA PRO A 157 6.41 8.68 13.89
C PRO A 157 6.16 8.13 15.31
N GLU A 158 5.69 8.97 16.24
CA GLU A 158 5.36 8.60 17.61
C GLU A 158 4.22 7.58 17.73
N ASP A 159 3.32 7.56 16.74
CA ASP A 159 2.14 6.69 16.72
C ASP A 159 2.38 5.41 15.90
N LEU A 160 3.57 5.25 15.30
CA LEU A 160 3.93 4.02 14.61
C LEU A 160 3.95 2.83 15.59
N TYR A 161 3.29 1.74 15.18
CA TYR A 161 3.14 0.52 15.98
C TYR A 161 2.56 0.79 17.39
N LEU A 162 1.71 1.81 17.51
CA LEU A 162 0.97 2.11 18.74
C LEU A 162 0.10 0.90 19.12
N ASN A 163 0.23 0.43 20.36
CA ASN A 163 -0.36 -0.82 20.89
C ASN A 163 0.22 -2.14 20.34
N GLY A 164 1.28 -2.09 19.54
CA GLY A 164 1.96 -3.29 19.08
C GLY A 164 2.64 -4.10 20.19
N VAL A 165 2.71 -5.43 20.00
CA VAL A 165 3.37 -6.35 20.93
C VAL A 165 4.85 -5.96 21.10
N GLN A 166 5.31 -5.84 22.34
CA GLN A 166 6.69 -5.44 22.66
C GLN A 166 7.11 -4.07 22.06
N ARG A 167 6.19 -3.12 21.89
CA ARG A 167 6.45 -1.77 21.34
C ARG A 167 7.71 -1.06 21.87
N LYS A 168 8.12 -1.32 23.12
CA LYS A 168 9.40 -0.81 23.67
C LYS A 168 10.61 -1.12 22.79
N ARG A 169 10.64 -2.28 22.13
CA ARG A 169 11.69 -2.67 21.18
C ARG A 169 11.64 -1.90 19.86
N PHE A 170 10.49 -1.30 19.52
CA PHE A 170 10.29 -0.50 18.32
C PHE A 170 10.63 0.99 18.52
N LEU A 171 10.62 1.49 19.76
CA LEU A 171 10.99 2.88 20.09
C LEU A 171 12.34 3.36 19.47
N PRO A 172 13.40 2.53 19.38
CA PRO A 172 14.63 2.92 18.69
C PRO A 172 14.42 3.25 17.20
N ALA A 173 13.51 2.57 16.50
CA ALA A 173 13.18 2.88 15.10
C ALA A 173 12.55 4.27 14.98
N ILE A 174 11.57 4.57 15.85
CA ILE A 174 10.92 5.89 15.91
C ILE A 174 11.96 6.99 16.15
N LYS A 175 12.85 6.79 17.13
CA LYS A 175 13.92 7.74 17.44
C LYS A 175 14.89 7.93 16.28
N LEU A 176 15.18 6.87 15.52
CA LEU A 176 16.02 6.96 14.32
C LEU A 176 15.35 7.80 13.23
N ILE A 177 14.06 7.57 12.96
CA ILE A 177 13.28 8.35 12.00
C ILE A 177 13.28 9.83 12.39
N GLN A 178 12.92 10.16 13.64
CA GLN A 178 12.86 11.55 14.14
C GLN A 178 14.23 12.25 14.11
N ASN A 179 15.33 11.51 14.28
CA ASN A 179 16.68 12.09 14.23
C ASN A 179 17.20 12.28 12.80
N ARG A 180 16.79 11.41 11.86
CA ARG A 180 17.35 11.36 10.50
C ARG A 180 16.44 11.97 9.44
N CYS A 181 15.18 12.21 9.78
CA CYS A 181 14.20 12.84 8.91
C CYS A 181 13.72 14.16 9.51
N GLU A 182 13.46 15.13 8.65
CA GLU A 182 12.57 16.24 8.95
C GLU A 182 11.13 15.71 8.94
N VAL A 183 10.43 15.79 10.07
CA VAL A 183 9.05 15.33 10.20
C VAL A 183 8.11 16.48 9.85
N ILE A 184 7.33 16.31 8.78
CA ILE A 184 6.46 17.37 8.24
C ILE A 184 5.02 16.85 8.22
N SER A 185 4.11 17.65 8.74
CA SER A 185 2.67 17.35 8.72
C SER A 185 1.99 18.05 7.56
N LEU A 186 1.29 17.27 6.72
CA LEU A 186 0.34 17.77 5.75
C LEU A 186 -1.06 17.53 6.28
N SER A 187 -1.70 18.61 6.73
CA SER A 187 -3.09 18.60 7.20
C SER A 187 -3.99 19.16 6.12
N HIS A 188 -5.28 18.84 6.16
CA HIS A 188 -6.26 19.48 5.30
C HIS A 188 -6.32 20.99 5.61
N GLN A 189 -5.69 21.83 4.79
CA GLN A 189 -6.06 23.25 4.74
C GLN A 189 -7.30 23.36 3.85
N ARG A 190 -8.43 23.68 4.50
CA ARG A 190 -9.82 23.72 4.01
C ARG A 190 -10.53 22.38 4.04
N ASP A 191 -11.49 22.33 4.95
CA ASP A 191 -12.61 21.40 4.99
C ASP A 191 -13.49 21.61 3.75
N TYR A 192 -13.00 21.17 2.58
CA TYR A 192 -13.85 20.96 1.42
C TYR A 192 -14.57 19.62 1.60
N ARG A 193 -15.55 19.57 2.50
CA ARG A 193 -16.70 18.64 2.39
C ARG A 193 -17.62 19.06 1.23
N LEU A 194 -17.03 19.45 0.10
CA LEU A 194 -17.69 19.90 -1.11
C LEU A 194 -17.08 19.13 -2.27
N GLY A 195 -17.75 18.04 -2.59
CA GLY A 195 -17.33 17.03 -3.55
C GLY A 195 -17.73 15.66 -3.03
N ARG A 196 -19.05 15.43 -2.89
CA ARG A 196 -19.61 14.10 -2.62
C ARG A 196 -19.32 13.21 -3.84
N GLU A 197 -18.13 12.63 -3.92
CA GLU A 197 -18.09 11.25 -4.38
C GLU A 197 -18.74 10.41 -3.28
N PRO A 198 -19.81 9.65 -3.56
CA PRO A 198 -20.39 8.79 -2.56
C PRO A 198 -19.30 7.86 -2.04
N LEU A 199 -19.10 7.84 -0.72
CA LEU A 199 -18.29 6.82 -0.06
C LEU A 199 -18.83 5.46 -0.50
N ILE A 200 -18.09 4.76 -1.35
CA ILE A 200 -18.45 3.43 -1.81
C ILE A 200 -18.39 2.52 -0.59
N GLU A 201 -19.54 2.05 -0.14
CA GLU A 201 -19.64 1.04 0.91
C GLU A 201 -19.10 -0.27 0.34
N THR A 202 -17.92 -0.70 0.82
CA THR A 202 -17.25 -1.89 0.30
C THR A 202 -17.63 -3.19 0.99
N TYR A 203 -18.41 -3.12 2.08
CA TYR A 203 -18.95 -4.29 2.76
C TYR A 203 -20.44 -4.10 3.04
N LEU A 204 -21.28 -4.73 2.22
CA LEU A 204 -22.72 -4.65 2.30
C LEU A 204 -23.27 -5.85 3.06
N CYS A 205 -23.90 -5.60 4.20
CA CYS A 205 -24.48 -6.63 5.06
C CYS A 205 -25.81 -6.12 5.66
N PRO A 206 -26.83 -6.98 5.80
CA PRO A 206 -26.87 -8.40 5.41
C PRO A 206 -27.21 -8.59 3.92
N LEU A 207 -27.26 -9.83 3.43
CA LEU A 207 -27.81 -10.13 2.11
C LEU A 207 -29.32 -9.85 2.10
N ASN A 208 -29.72 -8.87 1.31
CA ASN A 208 -31.12 -8.50 1.07
C ASN A 208 -31.21 -7.67 -0.23
N GLU A 209 -32.43 -7.53 -0.75
CA GLU A 209 -32.70 -6.81 -2.00
C GLU A 209 -32.20 -5.36 -1.98
N LYS A 210 -32.23 -4.69 -0.81
CA LYS A 210 -31.75 -3.32 -0.66
C LYS A 210 -30.24 -3.24 -0.91
N ASN A 211 -29.46 -4.11 -0.29
CA ASN A 211 -28.00 -4.14 -0.42
C ASN A 211 -27.57 -4.66 -1.79
N ASP A 212 -28.33 -5.57 -2.40
CA ASP A 212 -28.10 -5.99 -3.79
C ASP A 212 -28.31 -4.83 -4.77
N ALA A 213 -29.34 -4.00 -4.55
CA ALA A 213 -29.57 -2.79 -5.33
C ALA A 213 -28.45 -1.75 -5.14
N ILE A 214 -27.90 -1.60 -3.92
CA ILE A 214 -26.74 -0.74 -3.66
C ILE A 214 -25.51 -1.26 -4.41
N LEU A 215 -25.23 -2.56 -4.35
CA LEU A 215 -24.10 -3.19 -5.05
C LEU A 215 -24.19 -2.97 -6.57
N ALA A 216 -25.37 -3.19 -7.14
CA ALA A 216 -25.63 -2.98 -8.56
C ALA A 216 -25.47 -1.51 -8.97
N ALA A 217 -26.00 -0.58 -8.17
CA ALA A 217 -25.86 0.85 -8.41
C ALA A 217 -24.40 1.31 -8.33
N GLN A 218 -23.61 0.79 -7.38
CA GLN A 218 -22.18 1.07 -7.28
C GLN A 218 -21.41 0.55 -8.50
N PHE A 219 -21.75 -0.64 -9.00
CA PHE A 219 -21.14 -1.17 -10.23
C PHE A 219 -21.42 -0.23 -11.42
N GLU A 220 -22.66 0.21 -11.60
CA GLU A 220 -23.07 1.11 -12.68
C GLU A 220 -22.45 2.51 -12.58
N GLN A 221 -22.17 2.98 -11.36
CA GLN A 221 -21.47 4.25 -11.14
C GLN A 221 -20.00 4.16 -11.52
N LEU A 222 -19.33 3.04 -11.22
CA LEU A 222 -17.91 2.85 -11.50
C LEU A 222 -17.65 2.43 -12.94
N ALA A 223 -18.51 1.58 -13.51
CA ALA A 223 -18.31 0.95 -14.79
C ALA A 223 -19.40 1.34 -15.78
N LYS A 224 -18.99 1.74 -16.99
CA LYS A 224 -19.88 1.60 -18.16
C LYS A 224 -19.93 0.12 -18.50
N ILE A 225 -21.05 -0.54 -18.17
CA ILE A 225 -21.24 -1.98 -18.39
C ILE A 225 -20.97 -2.31 -19.86
N VAL A 226 -20.07 -3.27 -20.10
CA VAL A 226 -19.71 -3.74 -21.44
C VAL A 226 -20.37 -5.09 -21.72
N GLN A 227 -20.48 -5.95 -20.70
CA GLN A 227 -21.05 -7.29 -20.82
C GLN A 227 -21.69 -7.75 -19.51
N GLU A 228 -22.81 -8.48 -19.61
CA GLU A 228 -23.48 -9.15 -18.49
C GLU A 228 -23.51 -10.67 -18.73
N ASN A 229 -23.48 -11.45 -17.64
CA ASN A 229 -23.61 -12.91 -17.62
C ASN A 229 -22.68 -13.62 -18.63
N GLY A 230 -21.43 -13.14 -18.71
CA GLY A 230 -20.42 -13.65 -19.63
C GLY A 230 -19.44 -14.61 -18.98
N VAL A 231 -18.40 -14.98 -19.73
CA VAL A 231 -17.32 -15.87 -19.28
C VAL A 231 -15.98 -15.18 -19.53
N LEU A 232 -15.23 -14.94 -18.46
CA LEU A 232 -13.86 -14.44 -18.54
C LEU A 232 -12.89 -15.60 -18.73
N GLN A 233 -12.03 -15.53 -19.74
CA GLN A 233 -10.96 -16.51 -19.96
C GLN A 233 -9.72 -16.13 -19.17
N ILE A 234 -9.34 -16.99 -18.22
CA ILE A 234 -8.17 -16.88 -17.33
C ILE A 234 -7.48 -18.24 -17.30
N GLN A 235 -6.16 -18.29 -17.49
CA GLN A 235 -5.37 -19.52 -17.47
C GLN A 235 -6.00 -20.70 -18.26
N ASN A 236 -6.52 -20.43 -19.47
CA ASN A 236 -7.25 -21.37 -20.35
C ASN A 236 -8.55 -21.95 -19.78
N ARG A 237 -9.19 -21.26 -18.82
CA ARG A 237 -10.45 -21.67 -18.20
C ARG A 237 -11.45 -20.53 -18.23
N GLY A 238 -12.71 -20.87 -18.47
CA GLY A 238 -13.81 -19.93 -18.36
C GLY A 238 -14.24 -19.73 -16.91
N ILE A 239 -14.34 -18.47 -16.48
CA ILE A 239 -14.92 -18.06 -15.20
C ILE A 239 -16.17 -17.22 -15.49
N PRO A 240 -17.37 -17.72 -15.17
CA PRO A 240 -18.60 -16.93 -15.31
C PRO A 240 -18.54 -15.66 -14.45
N PHE A 241 -18.98 -14.54 -15.00
CA PHE A 241 -19.14 -13.28 -14.26
C PHE A 241 -20.57 -12.75 -14.40
N ILE A 242 -21.01 -11.95 -13.44
CA ILE A 242 -22.33 -11.31 -13.44
C ILE A 242 -22.30 -10.07 -14.33
N LYS A 243 -21.35 -9.16 -14.10
CA LYS A 243 -21.12 -7.96 -14.94
C LYS A 243 -19.62 -7.74 -15.15
N CYS A 244 -19.26 -7.23 -16.33
CA CYS A 244 -17.89 -6.88 -16.69
C CYS A 244 -17.87 -5.49 -17.35
N GLY A 245 -17.08 -4.59 -16.78
CA GLY A 245 -16.75 -3.27 -17.27
C GLY A 245 -15.41 -3.27 -18.00
N LYS A 246 -14.77 -2.10 -18.07
CA LYS A 246 -13.44 -1.98 -18.68
C LYS A 246 -12.34 -2.35 -17.69
N GLN A 247 -12.48 -1.93 -16.43
CA GLN A 247 -11.52 -2.21 -15.36
C GLN A 247 -12.22 -2.75 -14.10
N GLU A 248 -13.51 -3.08 -14.22
CA GLU A 248 -14.36 -3.56 -13.15
C GLU A 248 -14.91 -4.94 -13.52
N ILE A 249 -14.96 -5.85 -12.55
CA ILE A 249 -15.57 -7.16 -12.75
C ILE A 249 -16.36 -7.60 -11.53
N TRP A 250 -17.49 -8.27 -11.75
CA TRP A 250 -18.37 -8.76 -10.71
C TRP A 250 -18.58 -10.26 -10.81
N PHE A 251 -18.22 -10.98 -9.75
CA PHE A 251 -18.44 -12.41 -9.60
C PHE A 251 -19.45 -12.76 -8.49
N ASP A 252 -20.10 -13.90 -8.64
CA ASP A 252 -20.74 -14.59 -7.52
C ASP A 252 -19.69 -15.31 -6.65
N PHE A 253 -19.87 -15.30 -5.33
CA PHE A 253 -18.97 -15.95 -4.39
C PHE A 253 -18.73 -17.44 -4.70
N LYS A 254 -19.78 -18.19 -5.05
CA LYS A 254 -19.67 -19.63 -5.33
C LYS A 254 -18.97 -19.92 -6.66
N VAL A 255 -18.74 -18.90 -7.49
CA VAL A 255 -17.97 -19.02 -8.72
C VAL A 255 -16.49 -18.70 -8.46
N ILE A 256 -16.21 -17.57 -7.80
CA ILE A 256 -14.84 -17.08 -7.63
C ILE A 256 -14.09 -17.71 -6.45
N CYS A 257 -14.80 -18.27 -5.48
CA CYS A 257 -14.22 -18.99 -4.35
C CYS A 257 -14.56 -20.48 -4.40
N ASN A 258 -14.46 -21.12 -5.57
CA ASN A 258 -14.72 -22.56 -5.73
C ASN A 258 -13.62 -23.27 -6.52
N LEU A 259 -13.50 -24.58 -6.39
CA LEU A 259 -12.56 -25.33 -7.20
C LEU A 259 -12.99 -25.33 -8.68
N PRO A 260 -12.05 -25.30 -9.64
CA PRO A 260 -10.60 -25.42 -9.47
C PRO A 260 -9.87 -24.06 -9.46
N ARG A 261 -10.40 -23.01 -8.80
CA ARG A 261 -9.71 -21.71 -8.72
C ARG A 261 -8.34 -21.84 -8.05
N SER A 262 -7.40 -21.03 -8.49
CA SER A 262 -6.03 -20.99 -7.97
C SER A 262 -5.51 -19.57 -7.78
N ASN A 263 -4.39 -19.42 -7.08
CA ASN A 263 -3.76 -18.12 -6.87
C ASN A 263 -3.36 -17.43 -8.19
N LEU A 264 -3.01 -18.21 -9.22
CA LEU A 264 -2.70 -17.67 -10.55
C LEU A 264 -3.92 -17.03 -11.21
N ASP A 265 -5.12 -17.58 -10.97
CA ASP A 265 -6.35 -17.00 -11.50
C ASP A 265 -6.60 -15.61 -10.89
N TYR A 266 -6.39 -15.47 -9.57
CA TYR A 266 -6.56 -14.21 -8.87
C TYR A 266 -5.51 -13.17 -9.26
N LEU A 267 -4.26 -13.59 -9.52
CA LEU A 267 -3.21 -12.69 -10.02
C LEU A 267 -3.57 -12.13 -11.40
N GLU A 268 -4.04 -12.98 -12.32
CA GLU A 268 -4.47 -12.54 -13.65
C GLU A 268 -5.69 -11.61 -13.58
N ILE A 269 -6.62 -11.84 -12.65
CA ILE A 269 -7.73 -10.91 -12.37
C ILE A 269 -7.18 -9.55 -11.91
N ALA A 270 -6.25 -9.54 -10.95
CA ALA A 270 -5.66 -8.32 -10.41
C ALA A 270 -4.80 -7.55 -11.43
N GLU A 271 -4.35 -8.20 -12.50
CA GLU A 271 -3.63 -7.55 -13.61
C GLU A 271 -4.58 -6.87 -14.60
N ARG A 272 -5.81 -7.36 -14.72
CA ARG A 272 -6.80 -6.89 -15.69
C ARG A 272 -7.80 -5.88 -15.12
N PHE A 273 -8.09 -5.97 -13.82
CA PHE A 273 -9.15 -5.20 -13.18
C PHE A 273 -8.64 -4.42 -11.98
N ASP A 274 -9.12 -3.19 -11.87
CA ASP A 274 -8.82 -2.23 -10.81
C ASP A 274 -9.86 -2.30 -9.68
N THR A 275 -11.06 -2.84 -9.98
CA THR A 275 -12.13 -3.07 -9.01
C THR A 275 -12.79 -4.43 -9.22
N VAL A 276 -12.95 -5.18 -8.13
CA VAL A 276 -13.60 -6.49 -8.10
C VAL A 276 -14.80 -6.44 -7.16
N PHE A 277 -15.95 -6.91 -7.63
CA PHE A 277 -17.17 -7.09 -6.86
C PHE A 277 -17.39 -8.59 -6.61
N VAL A 278 -17.73 -8.95 -5.37
CA VAL A 278 -18.09 -10.33 -5.00
C VAL A 278 -19.39 -10.32 -4.22
N SER A 279 -20.45 -10.87 -4.81
CA SER A 279 -21.77 -10.93 -4.17
C SER A 279 -22.04 -12.28 -3.50
N GLY A 280 -22.88 -12.26 -2.48
CA GLY A 280 -23.52 -13.47 -1.95
C GLY A 280 -22.61 -14.31 -1.04
N ILE A 281 -21.67 -13.68 -0.32
CA ILE A 281 -20.82 -14.40 0.62
C ILE A 281 -21.67 -14.89 1.81
N PRO A 282 -21.83 -16.20 2.03
CA PRO A 282 -22.58 -16.72 3.16
C PRO A 282 -21.77 -16.57 4.46
N GLN A 283 -22.40 -16.82 5.61
CA GLN A 283 -21.63 -17.13 6.81
C GLN A 283 -20.91 -18.47 6.59
N LEU A 284 -19.59 -18.48 6.71
CA LEU A 284 -18.78 -19.68 6.54
C LEU A 284 -18.65 -20.42 7.88
N GLY A 285 -18.78 -21.75 7.83
CA GLY A 285 -18.64 -22.63 9.00
C GLY A 285 -17.50 -23.63 8.86
N GLU A 286 -17.38 -24.55 9.81
CA GLU A 286 -16.27 -25.52 9.88
C GLU A 286 -16.13 -26.40 8.63
N LYS A 287 -17.24 -26.62 7.89
CA LYS A 287 -17.27 -27.44 6.68
C LYS A 287 -16.83 -26.70 5.42
N ASP A 288 -16.65 -25.38 5.52
CA ASP A 288 -16.38 -24.50 4.39
C ASP A 288 -14.88 -24.16 4.25
N THR A 289 -13.98 -25.00 4.77
CA THR A 289 -12.52 -24.77 4.75
C THR A 289 -12.00 -24.39 3.37
N VAL A 290 -12.48 -25.05 2.30
CA VAL A 290 -12.06 -24.74 0.92
C VAL A 290 -12.52 -23.35 0.48
N PHE A 291 -13.76 -22.97 0.79
CA PHE A 291 -14.29 -21.63 0.50
C PHE A 291 -13.52 -20.55 1.27
N ALA A 292 -13.22 -20.81 2.55
CA ALA A 292 -12.44 -19.91 3.39
C ALA A 292 -11.02 -19.72 2.84
N LEU A 293 -10.32 -20.81 2.46
CA LEU A 293 -8.99 -20.75 1.86
C LEU A 293 -8.96 -19.96 0.54
N LEU A 294 -9.94 -20.20 -0.34
CA LEU A 294 -10.01 -19.47 -1.62
C LEU A 294 -10.34 -17.99 -1.42
N LEU A 295 -11.18 -17.65 -0.43
CA LEU A 295 -11.43 -16.26 -0.05
C LEU A 295 -10.18 -15.59 0.55
N ILE A 296 -9.41 -16.29 1.40
CA ILE A 296 -8.11 -15.81 1.90
C ILE A 296 -7.20 -15.49 0.72
N HIS A 297 -7.02 -16.42 -0.22
CA HIS A 297 -6.15 -16.21 -1.39
C HIS A 297 -6.60 -15.04 -2.27
N LEU A 298 -7.91 -14.93 -2.55
CA LEU A 298 -8.46 -13.83 -3.33
C LEU A 298 -8.19 -12.49 -2.64
N VAL A 299 -8.53 -12.36 -1.36
CA VAL A 299 -8.32 -11.12 -0.60
C VAL A 299 -6.84 -10.77 -0.53
N ASP A 300 -5.97 -11.76 -0.29
CA ASP A 300 -4.53 -11.54 -0.20
C ASP A 300 -3.97 -10.96 -1.50
N VAL A 301 -4.31 -11.53 -2.65
CA VAL A 301 -3.86 -11.03 -3.95
C VAL A 301 -4.40 -9.63 -4.24
N LEU A 302 -5.70 -9.41 -4.04
CA LEU A 302 -6.31 -8.10 -4.32
C LEU A 302 -5.75 -7.02 -3.40
N TYR A 303 -5.56 -7.35 -2.11
CA TYR A 303 -4.96 -6.47 -1.12
C TYR A 303 -3.52 -6.10 -1.50
N ASP A 304 -2.68 -7.09 -1.81
CA ASP A 304 -1.27 -6.87 -2.13
C ASP A 304 -1.09 -6.06 -3.44
N ARG A 305 -2.04 -6.19 -4.39
CA ARG A 305 -2.05 -5.43 -5.66
C ARG A 305 -2.79 -4.08 -5.58
N GLY A 306 -3.37 -3.73 -4.43
CA GLY A 306 -4.11 -2.49 -4.25
C GLY A 306 -5.42 -2.43 -5.05
N ILE A 307 -6.02 -3.58 -5.36
CA ILE A 307 -7.28 -3.68 -6.10
C ILE A 307 -8.45 -3.42 -5.15
N ARG A 308 -9.41 -2.61 -5.58
CA ARG A 308 -10.61 -2.31 -4.81
C ARG A 308 -11.52 -3.53 -4.76
N LEU A 309 -11.92 -3.97 -3.57
CA LEU A 309 -12.84 -5.10 -3.37
C LEU A 309 -14.13 -4.61 -2.74
N ILE A 310 -15.28 -4.88 -3.38
CA ILE A 310 -16.62 -4.60 -2.86
C ILE A 310 -17.34 -5.93 -2.66
N ILE A 311 -17.88 -6.16 -1.47
CA ILE A 311 -18.48 -7.43 -1.05
C ILE A 311 -19.93 -7.23 -0.62
N SER A 312 -20.81 -8.18 -0.96
CA SER A 312 -22.05 -8.41 -0.20
C SER A 312 -22.00 -9.72 0.58
N ALA A 313 -22.35 -9.67 1.87
CA ALA A 313 -22.23 -10.79 2.79
C ALA A 313 -23.45 -10.97 3.71
N ALA A 314 -23.69 -12.21 4.14
CA ALA A 314 -24.85 -12.59 4.94
C ALA A 314 -24.77 -12.09 6.39
N VAL A 315 -23.56 -11.91 6.90
CA VAL A 315 -23.27 -11.56 8.29
C VAL A 315 -22.23 -10.45 8.36
N PRO A 316 -22.12 -9.72 9.49
CA PRO A 316 -21.05 -8.76 9.70
C PRO A 316 -19.67 -9.39 9.58
N LEU A 317 -18.67 -8.58 9.22
CA LEU A 317 -17.32 -9.04 8.91
C LEU A 317 -16.68 -9.89 10.02
N ASP A 318 -16.84 -9.47 11.29
CA ASP A 318 -16.31 -10.19 12.47
C ASP A 318 -16.95 -11.57 12.69
N SER A 319 -18.11 -11.81 12.06
CA SER A 319 -18.90 -13.04 12.16
C SER A 319 -18.79 -13.93 10.92
N LEU A 320 -18.01 -13.51 9.91
CA LEU A 320 -17.94 -14.15 8.59
C LEU A 320 -17.37 -15.57 8.64
N TYR A 321 -16.34 -15.80 9.47
CA TYR A 321 -15.75 -17.12 9.72
C TYR A 321 -15.12 -17.17 11.11
N VAL A 322 -15.83 -17.78 12.07
CA VAL A 322 -15.47 -17.77 13.50
C VAL A 322 -14.96 -19.11 14.01
N GLN A 323 -15.03 -20.17 13.20
CA GLN A 323 -14.69 -21.54 13.56
C GLN A 323 -14.31 -22.37 12.32
N GLY A 324 -13.40 -23.31 12.49
CA GLY A 324 -12.88 -24.19 11.43
C GLY A 324 -11.36 -24.18 11.34
N GLU A 325 -10.82 -25.03 10.47
CA GLU A 325 -9.39 -25.38 10.44
C GLU A 325 -8.47 -24.18 10.16
N VAL A 326 -8.93 -23.22 9.35
CA VAL A 326 -8.12 -22.07 8.88
C VAL A 326 -8.49 -20.75 9.56
N LYS A 327 -9.10 -20.84 10.75
CA LYS A 327 -9.60 -19.66 11.49
C LYS A 327 -8.49 -18.67 11.82
N GLU A 328 -7.32 -19.17 12.21
CA GLU A 328 -6.21 -18.30 12.63
C GLU A 328 -5.64 -17.51 11.45
N GLU A 329 -5.52 -18.14 10.27
CA GLU A 329 -5.17 -17.50 9.02
C GLU A 329 -6.24 -16.48 8.60
N PHE A 330 -7.51 -16.83 8.76
CA PHE A 330 -8.63 -15.95 8.40
C PHE A 330 -8.67 -14.65 9.23
N LYS A 331 -8.12 -14.62 10.45
CA LYS A 331 -8.00 -13.37 11.23
C LYS A 331 -7.19 -12.31 10.49
N ARG A 332 -6.15 -12.71 9.73
CA ARG A 332 -5.37 -11.79 8.89
C ARG A 332 -6.23 -11.24 7.76
N THR A 333 -7.03 -12.09 7.12
CA THR A 333 -7.97 -11.70 6.07
C THR A 333 -9.03 -10.73 6.59
N LEU A 334 -9.53 -10.90 7.83
CA LEU A 334 -10.43 -9.93 8.46
C LEU A 334 -9.77 -8.55 8.60
N SER A 335 -8.52 -8.50 9.09
CA SER A 335 -7.78 -7.24 9.21
C SER A 335 -7.59 -6.56 7.84
N ARG A 336 -7.28 -7.33 6.80
CA ARG A 336 -7.16 -6.83 5.42
C ARG A 336 -8.49 -6.28 4.90
N LEU A 337 -9.59 -7.01 5.07
CA LEU A 337 -10.93 -6.56 4.67
C LEU A 337 -11.39 -5.30 5.43
N GLN A 338 -10.98 -5.13 6.69
CA GLN A 338 -11.21 -3.89 7.44
C GLN A 338 -10.39 -2.73 6.87
N GLU A 339 -9.12 -2.95 6.54
CA GLU A 339 -8.29 -1.92 5.91
C GLU A 339 -8.81 -1.56 4.50
N MET A 340 -9.30 -2.52 3.74
CA MET A 340 -9.90 -2.32 2.41
C MET A 340 -11.18 -1.47 2.44
N GLN A 341 -11.80 -1.30 3.61
CA GLN A 341 -12.93 -0.37 3.81
C GLN A 341 -12.50 1.05 4.12
N ALA A 342 -11.24 1.28 4.49
CA ALA A 342 -10.74 2.62 4.74
C ALA A 342 -10.76 3.43 3.44
N VAL A 343 -11.21 4.68 3.52
CA VAL A 343 -11.16 5.66 2.41
C VAL A 343 -9.75 5.72 1.80
N ASP A 344 -8.76 5.50 2.66
CA ASP A 344 -7.34 5.40 2.38
C ASP A 344 -7.03 4.33 1.32
N TYR A 345 -7.54 3.12 1.51
CA TYR A 345 -7.38 2.00 0.59
C TYR A 345 -8.15 2.24 -0.71
N LEU A 346 -9.37 2.79 -0.64
CA LEU A 346 -10.21 3.03 -1.81
C LEU A 346 -9.61 4.03 -2.81
N ARG A 347 -8.69 4.88 -2.33
CA ARG A 347 -7.94 5.85 -3.14
C ARG A 347 -6.60 5.31 -3.65
N ARG A 348 -6.20 4.08 -3.30
CA ARG A 348 -5.02 3.43 -3.88
C ARG A 348 -5.25 3.18 -5.37
N HIS A 349 -4.26 3.50 -6.19
CA HIS A 349 -4.24 3.10 -7.60
C HIS A 349 -3.60 1.71 -7.71
N PRO A 350 -4.13 0.80 -8.55
CA PRO A 350 -3.55 -0.50 -8.81
C PRO A 350 -2.09 -0.41 -9.28
N TRP A 351 -1.21 -1.11 -8.58
CA TRP A 351 0.22 -1.03 -8.85
C TRP A 351 0.61 -2.01 -9.97
N ARG A 352 1.00 -1.47 -11.12
CA ARG A 352 1.42 -2.26 -12.30
C ARG A 352 2.94 -2.28 -12.53
N HIS A 353 3.73 -1.46 -11.82
CA HIS A 353 5.19 -1.44 -11.93
C HIS A 353 5.86 -1.18 -10.57
N GLU A 354 6.52 -2.19 -10.01
CA GLU A 354 7.43 -2.03 -8.87
C GLU A 354 8.88 -2.34 -9.28
N HIS A 355 9.83 -1.68 -8.61
CA HIS A 355 11.23 -2.10 -8.66
C HIS A 355 11.38 -3.41 -7.87
N ASP A 356 12.10 -4.37 -8.42
CA ASP A 356 12.43 -5.63 -7.74
C ASP A 356 13.77 -5.48 -7.01
N LEU A 357 13.79 -5.65 -5.67
CA LEU A 357 15.03 -5.60 -4.89
C LEU A 357 16.08 -6.61 -5.38
N THR A 358 15.66 -7.76 -5.93
CA THR A 358 16.61 -8.75 -6.47
C THR A 358 17.33 -8.27 -7.72
N SER A 359 16.80 -7.27 -8.44
CA SER A 359 17.50 -6.65 -9.56
C SER A 359 18.54 -5.59 -9.12
N LEU A 360 18.52 -5.20 -7.84
CA LEU A 360 19.31 -4.10 -7.26
C LEU A 360 20.39 -4.59 -6.28
N LEU A 361 20.38 -5.87 -5.91
CA LEU A 361 21.32 -6.58 -5.03
C LEU A 361 22.10 -7.60 -5.84
#